data_AF-A0A7W7Z192-F1
#
_entry.id   AF-A0A7W7Z192-F1
#
_cell.length_a   1.000
_cell.length_b   1.000
_cell.length_c   1.000
_cell.angle_alpha   90.00
_cell.angle_beta   90.00
_cell.angle_gamma   90.00
#
_symmetry.space_group_name_H-M   'P 1'
#
loop_
_entity.id
_entity.type
_entity.pdbx_description
1 polymer ?
#
loop_
_entity_poly.entity_id
_entity_poly.type
_entity_poly.pdbx_seq_one_letter_code
_entity_poly.pdbx_strand_id
1 'polypeptide(L)'
;MTDARPMFPPVDTSRRGFLTHTAALAAASTAMALAAPLPPAEAAGVAPIVASEAVDPFFIEIKAEIDERLTQWHQLDAKCKIGDRALKAWEARNPLPDMIWDEAADEWKKDIGTIRSDWHERRQKVMWQTKVGELKGRRNEVEAAYCESISEFAAIPATNLPVLIFKIETGIMMDSRDGTIARSVLFDIARLRRSGDFLYDAANSQTAQG
;
A
#
# COMPACT_ATOMS: atom_id res chain seq x y z
N MET A 1 -23.69 -25.61 18.95
CA MET A 1 -23.37 -25.50 17.50
C MET A 1 -22.27 -24.45 17.40
N THR A 2 -21.08 -24.86 16.97
CA THR A 2 -19.92 -23.97 16.85
C THR A 2 -19.87 -23.39 15.44
N ASP A 3 -20.23 -22.12 15.29
CA ASP A 3 -20.07 -21.37 14.05
C ASP A 3 -18.58 -21.22 13.74
N ALA A 4 -18.12 -21.96 12.73
CA ALA A 4 -16.78 -21.85 12.20
C ALA A 4 -16.60 -20.47 11.56
N ARG A 5 -15.89 -19.58 12.25
CA ARG A 5 -15.41 -18.32 11.65
C ARG A 5 -14.36 -18.66 10.59
N PRO A 6 -14.43 -18.07 9.38
CA PRO A 6 -13.39 -18.27 8.38
C PRO A 6 -12.03 -17.78 8.92
N MET A 7 -11.02 -18.63 8.79
CA MET A 7 -9.66 -18.48 9.32
C MET A 7 -8.84 -17.37 8.63
N PHE A 8 -9.41 -16.75 7.59
CA PHE A 8 -8.79 -15.69 6.80
C PHE A 8 -9.78 -14.53 6.64
N PRO A 9 -9.34 -13.27 6.81
CA PRO A 9 -10.20 -12.13 6.52
C PRO A 9 -10.62 -12.19 5.04
N PRO A 10 -11.89 -11.89 4.71
CA PRO A 10 -12.34 -11.87 3.33
C PRO A 10 -11.47 -10.87 2.54
N VAL A 11 -10.90 -11.33 1.43
CA VAL A 11 -10.13 -10.49 0.51
C VAL A 11 -11.04 -9.38 0.03
N ASP A 12 -10.61 -8.12 0.21
CA ASP A 12 -11.34 -6.93 -0.21
C ASP A 12 -11.76 -7.06 -1.69
N THR A 13 -13.02 -6.77 -1.99
CA THR A 13 -13.60 -6.84 -3.35
C THR A 13 -12.80 -6.03 -4.37
N SER A 14 -12.20 -4.92 -3.96
CA SER A 14 -11.33 -4.09 -4.80
C SER A 14 -10.04 -4.82 -5.18
N ARG A 15 -9.39 -5.48 -4.21
CA ARG A 15 -8.22 -6.36 -4.44
C ARG A 15 -8.60 -7.56 -5.30
N ARG A 16 -9.77 -8.14 -5.09
CA ARG A 16 -10.24 -9.28 -5.89
C ARG A 16 -10.43 -8.89 -7.35
N GLY A 17 -11.08 -7.75 -7.61
CA GLY A 17 -11.28 -7.21 -8.95
C GLY A 17 -9.96 -6.93 -9.66
N PHE A 18 -9.04 -6.23 -8.98
CA PHE A 18 -7.71 -5.94 -9.51
C PHE A 18 -6.93 -7.22 -9.83
N LEU A 19 -6.92 -8.22 -8.92
CA LEU A 19 -6.26 -9.50 -9.15
C LEU A 19 -6.86 -10.29 -10.31
N THR A 20 -8.19 -10.27 -10.50
CA THR A 20 -8.81 -10.89 -11.68
C THR A 20 -8.44 -10.16 -12.97
N HIS A 21 -8.35 -8.84 -12.96
CA HIS A 21 -7.96 -8.06 -14.14
C HIS A 21 -6.48 -8.21 -14.45
N THR A 22 -5.59 -8.27 -13.45
CA THR A 22 -4.17 -8.53 -13.65
C THR A 22 -3.90 -9.97 -14.06
N ALA A 23 -4.63 -10.95 -13.51
CA ALA A 23 -4.57 -12.33 -13.97
C ALA A 23 -5.05 -12.46 -15.42
N ALA A 24 -6.10 -11.74 -15.83
CA ALA A 24 -6.55 -11.68 -17.21
C ALA A 24 -5.51 -11.01 -18.14
N LEU A 25 -4.84 -9.96 -17.68
CA LEU A 25 -3.78 -9.28 -18.43
C LEU A 25 -2.53 -10.16 -18.57
N ALA A 26 -2.14 -10.86 -17.50
CA ALA A 26 -1.04 -11.81 -17.48
C ALA A 26 -1.34 -13.05 -18.34
N ALA A 27 -2.58 -13.55 -18.32
CA ALA A 27 -3.01 -14.61 -19.22
C ALA A 27 -3.03 -14.15 -20.69
N ALA A 28 -3.41 -12.90 -20.97
CA ALA A 28 -3.37 -12.33 -22.31
C ALA A 28 -1.93 -12.15 -22.83
N SER A 29 -0.99 -11.75 -21.98
CA SER A 29 0.43 -11.70 -22.36
C SER A 29 1.03 -13.09 -22.57
N THR A 30 0.64 -14.08 -21.74
CA THR A 30 1.09 -15.48 -21.89
C THR A 30 0.49 -16.17 -23.12
N ALA A 31 -0.77 -15.88 -23.46
CA ALA A 31 -1.42 -16.40 -24.67
C ALA A 31 -0.82 -15.81 -25.95
N MET A 32 -0.39 -14.54 -25.93
CA MET A 32 0.35 -13.94 -27.04
C MET A 32 1.75 -14.56 -27.23
N ALA A 33 2.39 -15.04 -26.15
CA ALA A 33 3.66 -15.76 -26.22
C ALA A 33 3.52 -17.20 -26.77
N LEU A 34 2.35 -17.82 -26.66
CA LEU A 34 2.06 -19.18 -27.15
C LEU A 34 1.56 -19.24 -28.61
N ALA A 35 1.28 -18.10 -29.24
CA ALA A 35 0.87 -18.05 -30.65
C ALA A 35 2.04 -18.12 -31.65
N ALA A 36 3.29 -18.13 -31.15
CA ALA A 36 4.46 -18.46 -31.95
C ALA A 36 4.58 -19.99 -32.09
N PRO A 37 4.82 -20.54 -33.30
CA PRO A 37 4.95 -21.98 -33.48
C PRO A 37 6.22 -22.48 -32.75
N LEU A 38 6.04 -23.21 -31.65
CA LEU A 38 7.12 -23.74 -30.82
C LEU A 38 7.48 -25.19 -31.22
N PRO A 39 8.77 -25.53 -31.44
CA PRO A 39 9.25 -26.91 -31.30
C PRO A 39 9.20 -27.33 -29.80
N PRO A 40 9.26 -28.64 -29.47
CA PRO A 40 8.84 -29.15 -28.17
C PRO A 40 9.70 -28.59 -27.02
N ALA A 41 9.01 -28.10 -25.98
CA ALA A 41 9.58 -27.40 -24.84
C ALA A 41 10.19 -28.34 -23.80
N GLU A 42 11.50 -28.24 -23.61
CA GLU A 42 12.12 -28.54 -22.31
C GLU A 42 11.72 -27.46 -21.30
N ALA A 43 11.47 -27.89 -20.06
CA ALA A 43 11.04 -27.06 -18.94
C ALA A 43 12.10 -26.01 -18.57
N ALA A 44 12.07 -24.86 -19.25
CA ALA A 44 12.82 -23.68 -18.85
C ALA A 44 12.04 -22.96 -17.72
N GLY A 45 12.69 -22.83 -16.56
CA GLY A 45 12.17 -22.08 -15.42
C GLY A 45 11.77 -20.66 -15.82
N VAL A 46 10.77 -20.12 -15.12
CA VAL A 46 10.25 -18.77 -15.28
C VAL A 46 11.39 -17.76 -15.11
N ALA A 47 11.95 -17.28 -16.23
CA ALA A 47 12.87 -16.15 -16.22
C ALA A 47 12.10 -14.89 -15.81
N PRO A 48 12.69 -13.98 -15.00
CA PRO A 48 12.07 -12.69 -14.73
C PRO A 48 11.85 -11.97 -16.07
N ILE A 49 10.59 -11.62 -16.37
CA ILE A 49 10.12 -11.28 -17.73
C ILE A 49 10.62 -9.92 -18.24
N VAL A 50 11.38 -9.14 -17.46
CA VAL A 50 11.91 -7.86 -17.94
C VAL A 50 13.39 -7.76 -17.61
N ALA A 51 14.23 -7.74 -18.65
CA ALA A 51 15.61 -7.31 -18.52
C ALA A 51 15.61 -5.87 -17.98
N SER A 52 16.11 -5.69 -16.77
CA SER A 52 16.23 -4.39 -16.06
C SER A 52 16.85 -3.27 -16.90
N GLU A 53 17.55 -3.61 -17.99
CA GLU A 53 18.22 -2.69 -18.91
C GLU A 53 17.25 -1.85 -19.77
N ALA A 54 15.99 -2.26 -19.90
CA ALA A 54 14.99 -1.54 -20.71
C ALA A 54 14.12 -0.54 -19.92
N VAL A 55 14.26 -0.53 -18.58
CA VAL A 55 13.55 0.41 -17.70
C VAL A 55 14.49 1.57 -17.40
N ASP A 56 14.01 2.80 -17.60
CA ASP A 56 14.77 4.01 -17.29
C ASP A 56 15.20 3.99 -15.80
N PRO A 57 16.50 4.18 -15.49
CA PRO A 57 17.01 4.20 -14.12
C PRO A 57 16.21 5.11 -13.18
N PHE A 58 15.64 6.18 -13.71
CA PHE A 58 14.78 7.10 -12.96
C PHE A 58 13.58 6.40 -12.31
N PHE A 59 12.92 5.46 -13.00
CA PHE A 59 11.81 4.70 -12.43
C PHE A 59 12.27 3.76 -11.30
N ILE A 60 13.49 3.23 -11.41
CA ILE A 60 14.09 2.37 -10.40
C ILE A 60 14.39 3.18 -9.14
N GLU A 61 14.95 4.38 -9.28
CA GLU A 61 15.23 5.30 -8.18
C GLU A 61 13.95 5.70 -7.44
N ILE A 62 12.90 6.11 -8.16
CA ILE A 62 11.61 6.47 -7.52
C ILE A 62 11.01 5.27 -6.80
N LYS A 63 11.05 4.08 -7.41
CA LYS A 63 10.55 2.87 -6.74
C LYS A 63 11.32 2.59 -5.46
N ALA A 64 12.65 2.72 -5.47
CA ALA A 64 13.48 2.53 -4.28
C ALA A 64 13.12 3.54 -3.18
N GLU A 65 12.84 4.78 -3.54
CA GLU A 65 12.35 5.80 -2.61
C GLU A 65 10.98 5.45 -2.03
N ILE A 66 10.04 4.96 -2.84
CA ILE A 66 8.73 4.50 -2.36
C ILE A 66 8.90 3.32 -1.38
N ASP A 67 9.76 2.35 -1.71
CA ASP A 67 10.11 1.20 -0.86
C ASP A 67 10.69 1.66 0.49
N GLU A 68 11.58 2.65 0.48
CA GLU A 68 12.17 3.22 1.68
C GLU A 68 11.10 3.90 2.56
N ARG A 69 10.29 4.78 1.96
CA ARG A 69 9.22 5.52 2.67
C ARG A 69 8.20 4.55 3.28
N LEU A 70 7.83 3.49 2.55
CA LEU A 70 6.93 2.44 3.05
C LEU A 70 7.54 1.68 4.24
N THR A 71 8.83 1.35 4.15
CA THR A 71 9.56 0.69 5.23
C THR A 71 9.61 1.56 6.49
N GLN A 72 9.93 2.85 6.32
CA GLN A 72 9.94 3.81 7.43
C GLN A 72 8.54 3.95 8.06
N TRP A 73 7.49 4.01 7.25
CA TRP A 73 6.11 4.07 7.73
C TRP A 73 5.75 2.83 8.57
N HIS A 74 6.07 1.63 8.10
CA HIS A 74 5.82 0.39 8.83
C HIS A 74 6.54 0.35 10.19
N GLN A 75 7.79 0.81 10.23
CA GLN A 75 8.55 0.88 11.48
C GLN A 75 7.91 1.85 12.48
N LEU A 76 7.46 3.02 12.01
CA LEU A 76 6.80 4.02 12.85
C LEU A 76 5.42 3.53 13.32
N ASP A 77 4.63 2.91 12.45
CA ASP A 77 3.33 2.34 12.80
C ASP A 77 3.46 1.22 13.85
N ALA A 78 4.48 0.37 13.74
CA ALA A 78 4.78 -0.64 14.75
C ALA A 78 5.09 -0.01 16.12
N LYS A 79 5.90 1.06 16.16
CA LYS A 79 6.21 1.80 17.40
C LYS A 79 4.96 2.48 17.98
N CYS A 80 4.14 3.10 17.14
CA CYS A 80 2.85 3.69 17.54
C CYS A 80 1.93 2.64 18.17
N LYS A 81 1.83 1.44 17.57
CA LYS A 81 1.04 0.33 18.11
C LYS A 81 1.52 -0.14 19.47
N ILE A 82 2.84 -0.18 19.71
CA ILE A 82 3.40 -0.52 21.02
C ILE A 82 3.03 0.55 22.05
N GLY A 83 3.19 1.82 21.72
CA GLY A 83 2.82 2.93 22.60
C GLY A 83 1.33 2.96 22.92
N ASP A 84 0.46 2.72 21.94
CA ASP A 84 -0.99 2.62 22.14
C ASP A 84 -1.36 1.43 23.04
N ARG A 85 -0.68 0.29 22.91
CA ARG A 85 -0.88 -0.85 23.83
C ARG A 85 -0.44 -0.52 25.25
N ALA A 86 0.68 0.17 25.42
CA ALA A 86 1.17 0.58 26.73
C ALA A 86 0.19 1.57 27.41
N LEU A 87 -0.34 2.53 26.64
CA LEU A 87 -1.34 3.47 27.13
C LEU A 87 -2.63 2.75 27.53
N LYS A 88 -3.15 1.86 26.70
CA LYS A 88 -4.34 1.05 27.03
C LYS A 88 -4.13 0.17 28.25
N ALA A 89 -2.95 -0.44 28.40
CA ALA A 89 -2.61 -1.24 29.57
C ALA A 89 -2.55 -0.39 30.85
N TRP A 90 -2.08 0.85 30.74
CA TRP A 90 -2.11 1.81 31.85
C TRP A 90 -3.54 2.23 32.20
N GLU A 91 -4.37 2.55 31.20
CA GLU A 91 -5.80 2.90 31.38
C GLU A 91 -6.60 1.75 32.02
N ALA A 92 -6.29 0.50 31.68
CA ALA A 92 -6.92 -0.67 32.30
C ALA A 92 -6.55 -0.85 33.78
N ARG A 93 -5.33 -0.46 34.19
CA ARG A 93 -4.88 -0.51 35.59
C ARG A 93 -5.30 0.72 36.39
N ASN A 94 -5.54 1.84 35.70
CA ASN A 94 -5.94 3.11 36.27
C ASN A 94 -7.25 3.53 35.59
N PRO A 95 -8.36 2.81 35.85
CA PRO A 95 -9.63 3.15 35.23
C PRO A 95 -10.01 4.59 35.56
N LEU A 96 -10.73 5.22 34.64
CA LEU A 96 -11.36 6.49 34.93
C LEU A 96 -12.32 6.27 36.11
N PRO A 97 -12.26 7.09 37.17
CA PRO A 97 -13.16 6.94 38.31
C PRO A 97 -14.62 6.98 37.85
N ASP A 98 -15.39 5.96 38.24
CA ASP A 98 -16.83 5.91 37.96
C ASP A 98 -17.53 7.06 38.68
N MET A 99 -18.31 7.83 37.93
CA MET A 99 -19.09 8.93 38.47
C MET A 99 -20.46 8.39 38.88
N ILE A 100 -20.67 8.16 40.18
CA ILE A 100 -22.02 8.07 40.72
C ILE A 100 -22.54 9.50 40.78
N TRP A 101 -23.41 9.87 39.85
CA TRP A 101 -24.01 11.20 39.81
C TRP A 101 -25.04 11.31 40.94
N ASP A 102 -24.60 11.68 42.14
CA ASP A 102 -25.52 11.99 43.22
C ASP A 102 -25.97 13.45 43.06
N GLU A 103 -27.20 13.66 42.60
CA GLU A 103 -27.76 14.99 42.31
C GLU A 103 -27.83 15.91 43.54
N ALA A 104 -27.69 15.35 44.75
CA ALA A 104 -27.85 16.04 46.02
C ALA A 104 -26.57 16.70 46.61
N ALA A 105 -25.37 16.47 46.05
CA ALA A 105 -24.10 16.89 46.66
C ALA A 105 -23.36 17.97 45.84
N ASP A 106 -23.68 19.25 46.07
CA ASP A 106 -23.00 20.38 45.41
C ASP A 106 -21.53 20.56 45.82
N GLU A 107 -21.12 20.09 47.01
CA GLU A 107 -19.71 20.04 47.42
C GLU A 107 -18.91 18.98 46.66
N TRP A 108 -19.54 17.84 46.31
CA TRP A 108 -18.87 16.73 45.63
C TRP A 108 -18.47 17.09 44.19
N LYS A 109 -19.21 17.99 43.53
CA LYS A 109 -18.92 18.47 42.16
C LYS A 109 -17.56 19.16 42.01
N LYS A 110 -17.05 19.82 43.07
CA LYS A 110 -15.73 20.49 43.04
C LYS A 110 -14.58 19.48 43.06
N ASP A 111 -14.66 18.48 43.94
CA ASP A 111 -13.61 17.46 44.11
C ASP A 111 -13.54 16.49 42.92
N ILE A 112 -14.68 16.18 42.29
CA ILE A 112 -14.74 15.37 41.06
C ILE A 112 -14.00 16.04 39.90
N GLY A 113 -14.14 17.37 39.77
CA GLY A 113 -13.42 18.15 38.76
C GLY A 113 -11.90 17.99 38.89
N THR A 114 -11.40 18.00 40.12
CA THR A 114 -9.99 17.83 40.46
C THR A 114 -9.51 16.40 40.19
N ILE A 115 -10.24 15.39 40.65
CA ILE A 115 -9.87 13.97 40.45
C ILE A 115 -9.80 13.59 38.96
N ARG A 116 -10.74 14.09 38.15
CA ARG A 116 -10.76 13.85 36.71
C ARG A 116 -9.62 14.60 36.01
N SER A 117 -9.33 15.83 36.44
CA SER A 117 -8.15 16.59 35.97
C SER A 117 -6.86 15.81 36.24
N ASP A 118 -6.68 15.32 37.47
CA ASP A 118 -5.49 14.57 37.88
C ASP A 118 -5.32 13.25 37.11
N TRP A 119 -6.44 12.57 36.79
CA TRP A 119 -6.40 11.39 35.93
C TRP A 119 -5.95 11.75 34.51
N HIS A 120 -6.49 12.83 33.93
CA HIS A 120 -6.10 13.30 32.60
C HIS A 120 -4.62 13.75 32.56
N GLU A 121 -4.13 14.43 33.58
CA GLU A 121 -2.72 14.81 33.70
C GLU A 121 -1.79 13.59 33.76
N ARG A 122 -2.12 12.59 34.59
CA ARG A 122 -1.35 11.34 34.66
C ARG A 122 -1.37 10.59 33.33
N ARG A 123 -2.52 10.53 32.66
CA ARG A 123 -2.65 9.94 31.33
C ARG A 123 -1.77 10.66 30.31
N GLN A 124 -1.82 12.00 30.30
CA GLN A 124 -0.96 12.81 29.42
C GLN A 124 0.51 12.52 29.70
N LYS A 125 0.93 12.46 30.97
CA LYS A 125 2.31 12.11 31.34
C LYS A 125 2.75 10.75 30.77
N VAL A 126 1.88 9.74 30.78
CA VAL A 126 2.16 8.44 30.15
C VAL A 126 2.24 8.55 28.63
N MET A 127 1.36 9.32 27.99
CA MET A 127 1.45 9.61 26.56
C MET A 127 2.77 10.31 26.17
N TRP A 128 3.24 11.24 26.99
CA TRP A 128 4.52 11.94 26.81
C TRP A 128 5.70 10.97 26.97
N GLN A 129 5.69 10.14 28.01
CA GLN A 129 6.75 9.13 28.24
C GLN A 129 6.83 8.09 27.13
N THR A 130 5.68 7.67 26.59
CA THR A 130 5.60 6.71 25.47
C THR A 130 5.81 7.38 24.10
N LYS A 131 5.91 8.71 24.06
CA LYS A 131 6.07 9.52 22.84
C LYS A 131 5.03 9.22 21.75
N VAL A 132 3.84 8.76 22.13
CA VAL A 132 2.81 8.32 21.16
C VAL A 132 2.40 9.48 20.24
N GLY A 133 2.27 10.69 20.78
CA GLY A 133 1.94 11.88 19.99
C GLY A 133 2.99 12.20 18.94
N GLU A 134 4.26 12.28 19.35
CA GLU A 134 5.39 12.55 18.45
C GLU A 134 5.54 11.48 17.36
N LEU A 135 5.45 10.20 17.74
CA LEU A 135 5.55 9.07 16.80
C LEU A 135 4.40 9.09 15.78
N LYS A 136 3.18 9.41 16.21
CA LYS A 136 2.03 9.55 15.31
C LYS A 136 2.19 10.72 14.35
N GLY A 137 2.70 11.87 14.82
CA GLY A 137 3.04 13.01 13.98
C GLY A 137 4.02 12.62 12.87
N ARG A 138 5.16 12.04 13.26
CA ARG A 138 6.18 11.57 12.30
C ARG A 138 5.67 10.51 11.34
N ARG A 139 4.85 9.56 11.81
CA ARG A 139 4.24 8.54 10.94
C ARG A 139 3.36 9.19 9.88
N ASN A 140 2.55 10.17 10.26
CA ASN A 140 1.66 10.86 9.32
C ASN A 140 2.45 11.72 8.31
N GLU A 141 3.57 12.33 8.71
CA GLU A 141 4.49 13.02 7.79
C GLU A 141 5.09 12.05 6.75
N VAL A 142 5.57 10.89 7.19
CA VAL A 142 6.10 9.85 6.28
C VAL A 142 4.99 9.28 5.39
N GLU A 143 3.77 9.14 5.91
CA GLU A 143 2.60 8.72 5.11
C GLU A 143 2.27 9.73 4.02
N ALA A 144 2.29 11.03 4.33
CA ALA A 144 2.07 12.08 3.35
C ALA A 144 3.15 12.06 2.26
N ALA A 145 4.43 11.94 2.64
CA ALA A 145 5.54 11.81 1.70
C ALA A 145 5.42 10.53 0.84
N TYR A 146 5.05 9.40 1.44
CA TYR A 146 4.80 8.16 0.69
C TYR A 146 3.70 8.33 -0.37
N CYS A 147 2.57 8.96 -0.01
CA CYS A 147 1.49 9.26 -0.94
C CYS A 147 1.91 10.22 -2.06
N GLU A 148 2.77 11.20 -1.75
CA GLU A 148 3.35 12.11 -2.74
C GLU A 148 4.22 11.36 -3.75
N SER A 149 5.16 10.51 -3.32
CA SER A 149 5.99 9.71 -4.25
C SER A 149 5.16 8.78 -5.14
N ILE A 150 4.11 8.17 -4.60
CA ILE A 150 3.18 7.38 -5.42
C ILE A 150 2.54 8.24 -6.50
N SER A 151 2.12 9.45 -6.13
CA SER A 151 1.46 10.38 -7.06
C SER A 151 2.42 10.85 -8.15
N GLU A 152 3.67 11.16 -7.79
CA GLU A 152 4.75 11.51 -8.73
C GLU A 152 5.06 10.34 -9.67
N PHE A 153 5.23 9.13 -9.13
CA PHE A 153 5.43 7.92 -9.93
C PHE A 153 4.28 7.65 -10.90
N ALA A 154 3.05 7.85 -10.44
CA ALA A 154 1.86 7.71 -11.27
C ALA A 154 1.75 8.81 -12.34
N ALA A 155 2.29 10.01 -12.11
CA ALA A 155 2.25 11.10 -13.08
C ALA A 155 3.18 10.87 -14.29
N ILE A 156 4.25 10.09 -14.12
CA ILE A 156 5.21 9.83 -15.19
C ILE A 156 4.63 8.81 -16.17
N PRO A 157 4.38 9.16 -17.44
CA PRO A 157 3.75 8.23 -18.38
C PRO A 157 4.70 7.10 -18.78
N ALA A 158 4.19 5.89 -18.89
CA ALA A 158 4.94 4.80 -19.51
C ALA A 158 5.03 5.02 -21.03
N THR A 159 6.25 5.10 -21.55
CA THR A 159 6.54 5.35 -22.97
C THR A 159 6.74 4.06 -23.77
N ASN A 160 7.00 2.94 -23.10
CA ASN A 160 7.22 1.64 -23.70
C ASN A 160 6.63 0.52 -22.83
N LEU A 161 6.58 -0.70 -23.38
CA LEU A 161 6.01 -1.86 -22.69
C LEU A 161 6.80 -2.25 -21.41
N PRO A 162 8.14 -2.28 -21.39
CA PRO A 162 8.91 -2.54 -20.16
C PRO A 162 8.56 -1.61 -19.00
N VAL A 163 8.48 -0.30 -19.25
CA VAL A 163 8.11 0.69 -18.22
C VAL A 163 6.65 0.48 -17.77
N LEU A 164 5.74 0.14 -18.68
CA LEU A 164 4.36 -0.17 -18.32
C LEU A 164 4.29 -1.39 -17.39
N ILE A 165 5.01 -2.47 -17.71
CA ILE A 165 5.08 -3.67 -16.87
C ILE A 165 5.65 -3.32 -15.49
N PHE A 166 6.73 -2.54 -15.44
CA PHE A 166 7.33 -2.09 -14.19
C PHE A 166 6.36 -1.28 -13.32
N LYS A 167 5.57 -0.37 -13.92
CA LYS A 167 4.53 0.38 -13.21
C LYS A 167 3.41 -0.53 -12.70
N ILE A 168 3.00 -1.54 -13.47
CA ILE A 168 2.01 -2.54 -13.05
C ILE A 168 2.50 -3.30 -11.82
N GLU A 169 3.72 -3.82 -11.86
CA GLU A 169 4.32 -4.56 -10.73
C GLU A 169 4.42 -3.68 -9.48
N THR A 170 4.86 -2.44 -9.64
CA THR A 170 4.92 -1.46 -8.56
C THR A 170 3.52 -1.18 -8.00
N GLY A 171 2.52 -1.00 -8.86
CA GLY A 171 1.12 -0.83 -8.45
C GLY A 171 0.57 -2.04 -7.69
N ILE A 172 0.85 -3.27 -8.12
CA ILE A 172 0.40 -4.48 -7.39
C ILE A 172 0.94 -4.50 -5.96
N MET A 173 2.18 -4.08 -5.77
CA MET A 173 2.86 -4.16 -4.47
C MET A 173 2.51 -2.99 -3.54
N MET A 174 2.31 -1.80 -4.10
CA MET A 174 2.35 -0.54 -3.34
C MET A 174 1.09 0.30 -3.44
N ASP A 175 0.19 0.03 -4.38
CA ASP A 175 -0.93 0.94 -4.62
C ASP A 175 -1.80 1.06 -3.38
N SER A 176 -2.05 2.31 -3.00
CA SER A 176 -2.85 2.66 -1.85
C SER A 176 -4.31 2.31 -2.11
N ARG A 177 -5.19 2.54 -1.12
CA ARG A 177 -6.65 2.40 -1.32
C ARG A 177 -7.18 3.21 -2.52
N ASP A 178 -6.46 4.24 -2.93
CA ASP A 178 -6.92 5.18 -3.94
C ASP A 178 -6.62 4.74 -5.38
N GLY A 179 -5.90 3.62 -5.57
CA GLY A 179 -5.69 3.03 -6.90
C GLY A 179 -4.99 3.99 -7.88
N THR A 180 -4.08 4.83 -7.39
CA THR A 180 -3.49 5.93 -8.15
C THR A 180 -2.59 5.41 -9.26
N ILE A 181 -1.76 4.41 -8.96
CA ILE A 181 -0.90 3.76 -9.96
C ILE A 181 -1.75 2.97 -10.95
N ALA A 182 -2.75 2.23 -10.47
CA ALA A 182 -3.66 1.48 -11.33
C ALA A 182 -4.38 2.37 -12.35
N ARG A 183 -4.86 3.55 -11.92
CA ARG A 183 -5.47 4.53 -12.84
C ARG A 183 -4.48 5.04 -13.87
N SER A 184 -3.25 5.37 -13.45
CA SER A 184 -2.19 5.81 -14.37
C SER A 184 -1.87 4.73 -15.43
N VAL A 185 -1.73 3.47 -15.01
CA VAL A 185 -1.53 2.32 -15.90
C VAL A 185 -2.63 2.22 -16.96
N LEU A 186 -3.89 2.41 -16.60
CA LEU A 186 -5.00 2.39 -17.56
C LEU A 186 -4.87 3.49 -18.62
N PHE A 187 -4.44 4.69 -18.22
CA PHE A 187 -4.17 5.78 -19.17
C PHE A 187 -2.97 5.46 -20.08
N ASP A 188 -1.92 4.88 -19.52
CA ASP A 188 -0.71 4.50 -20.26
C ASP A 188 -1.01 3.41 -21.31
N ILE A 189 -1.81 2.39 -20.96
CA ILE A 189 -2.30 1.38 -21.91
C ILE A 189 -3.06 2.05 -23.07
N ALA A 190 -3.98 2.97 -22.75
CA ALA A 190 -4.76 3.68 -23.76
C ALA A 190 -3.89 4.61 -24.64
N ARG A 191 -2.78 5.11 -24.11
CA ARG A 191 -1.79 5.90 -24.84
C ARG A 191 -0.98 5.04 -25.80
N LEU A 192 -0.37 3.95 -25.31
CA LEU A 192 0.47 3.06 -26.12
C LEU A 192 -0.33 2.36 -27.23
N ARG A 193 -1.61 2.07 -27.00
CA ARG A 193 -2.51 1.56 -28.04
C ARG A 193 -2.73 2.58 -29.17
N ARG A 194 -2.72 3.88 -28.87
CA ARG A 194 -2.91 4.95 -29.86
C ARG A 194 -1.63 5.30 -30.61
N SER A 195 -0.46 5.14 -30.00
CA SER A 195 0.83 5.42 -30.66
C SER A 195 1.27 4.32 -31.64
N GLY A 196 0.65 3.13 -31.59
CA GLY A 196 1.01 2.00 -32.45
C GLY A 196 2.18 1.16 -31.93
N ASP A 197 2.82 1.60 -30.84
CA ASP A 197 3.96 0.92 -30.20
C ASP A 197 3.58 -0.45 -29.62
N PHE A 198 2.27 -0.71 -29.44
CA PHE A 198 1.77 -2.00 -28.94
C PHE A 198 1.72 -3.10 -30.00
N LEU A 199 1.93 -2.79 -31.30
CA LEU A 199 1.59 -3.72 -32.40
C LEU A 199 2.61 -3.83 -33.55
N TYR A 200 3.74 -3.11 -33.57
CA TYR A 200 4.51 -2.96 -34.81
C TYR A 200 5.81 -3.76 -35.01
N ASP A 201 6.28 -4.57 -34.05
CA ASP A 201 7.56 -5.30 -34.24
C ASP A 201 7.43 -6.82 -34.49
N ALA A 202 6.27 -7.44 -34.26
CA ALA A 202 6.13 -8.88 -34.50
C ALA A 202 5.86 -9.24 -35.98
N ALA A 203 5.39 -8.29 -36.80
CA ALA A 203 4.94 -8.56 -38.17
C ALA A 203 5.97 -8.22 -39.26
N ASN A 204 7.00 -7.41 -38.96
CA ASN A 204 7.92 -6.90 -39.99
C ASN A 204 9.30 -7.58 -40.00
N SER A 205 9.59 -8.51 -39.08
CA SER A 205 10.86 -9.25 -39.09
C SER A 205 10.84 -10.49 -40.01
N GLN A 206 9.67 -10.89 -40.52
CA GLN A 206 9.53 -12.10 -41.36
C GLN A 206 9.46 -11.82 -42.87
N THR A 207 9.39 -10.56 -43.32
CA THR A 207 9.29 -10.20 -44.75
C THR A 207 10.61 -9.70 -45.36
N ALA A 208 11.71 -9.67 -44.62
CA ALA A 208 13.01 -9.23 -45.13
C ALA A 208 13.96 -10.38 -45.54
N GLN A 209 13.52 -11.65 -45.47
CA GLN A 209 14.26 -12.81 -45.96
C GLN A 209 13.32 -13.77 -46.71
N GLY A 210 12.92 -13.39 -47.92
CA GLY A 210 12.16 -14.22 -48.84
C GLY A 210 12.28 -13.72 -50.26
#